data_AF-A0A1I4WRU8-F1
#
_entry.id   AF-A0A1I4WRU8-F1
#
_cell.length_a   1.000
_cell.length_b   1.000
_cell.length_c   1.000
_cell.angle_alpha   90.00
_cell.angle_beta   90.00
_cell.angle_gamma   90.00
#
_symmetry.space_group_name_H-M   'P 1'
#
loop_
_entity.id
_entity.type
_entity.pdbx_description
1 polymer ?
#
loop_
_entity_poly.entity_id
_entity_poly.type
_entity_poly.pdbx_seq_one_letter_code
_entity_poly.pdbx_strand_id
1 'polypeptide(L)'
;MPAEDDPPPPAPEEANTWSEFIARLRALYEWCGRPKYRALCARSPGLSPAAVSNLIGKNPLTRPPETATARFVEACLRYRGQDAPESEVERWISHWGVVDRGSVPDEVPPGPGVRWWRWYAGGLVGVLVVGVGVFLLAGGDGSGSCQRVSGNVKDTRMKRTWGDLFQCPNRPRVGVYEKAAFGSEIAVLETDPSWFICWTRGQRHSGGNDIWYYTQGDHSTRMPELDAWGYVPASDLRVGRAPDPAITRRC
;
A
#
# COMPACT_ATOMS: atom_id res chain seq x y z
N MET A 1 24.75 14.05 -42.54
CA MET A 1 25.01 13.19 -41.36
C MET A 1 23.68 12.56 -41.04
N PRO A 2 23.52 11.23 -41.14
CA PRO A 2 22.27 10.59 -40.72
C PRO A 2 22.02 10.98 -39.26
N ALA A 3 20.78 11.35 -38.92
CA ALA A 3 20.40 11.56 -37.54
C ALA A 3 20.71 10.25 -36.81
N GLU A 4 21.60 10.29 -35.82
CA GLU A 4 21.77 9.16 -34.90
C GLU A 4 20.39 8.88 -34.31
N ASP A 5 19.83 7.71 -34.63
CA ASP A 5 18.57 7.24 -34.07
C ASP A 5 18.73 7.19 -32.54
N ASP A 6 18.06 8.14 -31.90
CA ASP A 6 18.03 8.31 -30.47
C ASP A 6 17.62 6.98 -29.81
N PRO A 7 18.40 6.42 -28.85
CA PRO A 7 18.12 5.08 -28.32
C PRO A 7 16.70 5.02 -27.73
N PRO A 8 15.99 3.88 -27.86
CA PRO A 8 14.64 3.74 -27.31
C PRO A 8 14.67 3.83 -25.78
N PRO A 9 13.54 4.17 -25.14
CA PRO A 9 13.45 4.16 -23.69
C PRO A 9 13.70 2.75 -23.14
N PRO A 10 14.31 2.63 -21.95
CA PRO A 10 14.56 1.33 -21.34
C PRO A 10 13.26 0.58 -21.08
N ALA A 11 13.30 -0.74 -21.30
CA ALA A 11 12.17 -1.62 -21.14
C ALA A 11 11.92 -2.00 -19.67
N PRO A 12 10.67 -1.91 -19.15
CA PRO A 12 10.34 -2.39 -17.81
C PRO A 12 10.37 -3.91 -17.70
N GLU A 13 10.12 -4.64 -18.80
CA GLU A 13 9.91 -6.10 -18.82
C GLU A 13 11.08 -6.93 -18.31
N GLU A 14 12.29 -6.36 -18.34
CA GLU A 14 13.50 -7.01 -17.87
C GLU A 14 13.60 -7.07 -16.33
N ALA A 15 12.63 -6.51 -15.60
CA ALA A 15 12.59 -6.55 -14.13
C ALA A 15 11.60 -7.59 -13.61
N ASN A 16 12.06 -8.53 -12.79
CA ASN A 16 11.22 -9.53 -12.11
C ASN A 16 11.07 -9.24 -10.61
N THR A 17 11.93 -8.37 -10.06
CA THR A 17 11.88 -7.95 -8.65
C THR A 17 11.72 -6.44 -8.52
N TRP A 18 11.31 -5.96 -7.35
CA TRP A 18 11.21 -4.52 -7.09
C TRP A 18 12.55 -3.80 -7.21
N SER A 19 13.64 -4.43 -6.76
CA SER A 19 15.00 -3.88 -6.89
C SER A 19 15.40 -3.70 -8.35
N GLU A 20 15.10 -4.67 -9.22
CA GLU A 20 15.33 -4.57 -10.67
C GLU A 20 14.43 -3.50 -11.29
N PHE A 21 13.17 -3.42 -10.89
CA PHE A 21 12.23 -2.43 -11.40
C PHE A 21 12.68 -1.00 -11.06
N ILE A 22 13.18 -0.77 -9.85
CA ILE A 22 13.78 0.51 -9.44
C ILE A 22 15.05 0.80 -10.25
N ALA A 23 15.87 -0.21 -10.55
CA ALA A 23 17.02 -0.05 -11.42
C ALA A 23 16.60 0.39 -12.84
N ARG A 24 15.47 -0.13 -13.37
CA ARG A 24 14.90 0.33 -14.64
C ARG A 24 14.39 1.76 -14.58
N LEU A 25 13.71 2.16 -13.50
CA LEU A 25 13.30 3.56 -13.30
C LEU A 25 14.50 4.50 -13.26
N ARG A 26 15.61 4.07 -12.65
CA ARG A 26 16.88 4.82 -12.71
C ARG A 26 17.41 4.89 -14.13
N ALA A 27 17.47 3.79 -14.88
CA ALA A 27 17.88 3.81 -16.28
C ALA A 27 17.03 4.77 -17.13
N LEU A 28 15.71 4.84 -16.88
CA LEU A 28 14.81 5.78 -17.56
C LEU A 28 15.17 7.25 -17.22
N TYR A 29 15.53 7.52 -15.97
CA TYR A 29 16.01 8.84 -15.56
C TYR A 29 17.35 9.22 -16.21
N GLU A 30 18.23 8.24 -16.41
CA GLU A 30 19.50 8.46 -17.11
C GLU A 30 19.26 8.75 -18.58
N TRP A 31 18.38 7.96 -19.20
CA TRP A 31 17.97 8.11 -20.58
C TRP A 31 17.34 9.48 -20.87
N CYS A 32 16.57 10.05 -19.93
CA CYS A 32 16.02 11.40 -20.09
C CYS A 32 17.03 12.53 -19.78
N GLY A 33 18.31 12.20 -19.54
CA GLY A 33 19.40 13.17 -19.35
C GLY A 33 19.63 13.63 -17.91
N ARG A 34 19.10 12.90 -16.91
CA ARG A 34 19.21 13.21 -15.47
C ARG A 34 18.83 14.67 -15.12
N PRO A 35 17.69 15.19 -15.58
CA PRO A 35 17.31 16.56 -15.31
C PRO A 35 17.07 16.80 -13.82
N LYS A 36 17.41 17.98 -13.31
CA LYS A 36 17.11 18.34 -11.90
C LYS A 36 15.63 18.02 -11.58
N TYR A 37 15.36 17.41 -10.42
CA TYR A 37 14.01 16.95 -10.08
C TYR A 37 12.93 18.02 -10.24
N ARG A 38 13.24 19.28 -9.92
CA ARG A 38 12.32 20.42 -10.12
C ARG A 38 11.95 20.64 -11.59
N ALA A 39 12.91 20.50 -12.51
CA ALA A 39 12.69 20.63 -13.95
C ALA A 39 11.85 19.46 -14.49
N LEU A 40 12.08 18.24 -13.98
CA LEU A 40 11.27 17.07 -14.30
C LEU A 40 9.82 17.23 -13.82
N CYS A 41 9.64 17.61 -12.55
CA CYS A 41 8.32 17.78 -11.93
C CYS A 41 7.50 18.91 -12.58
N ALA A 42 8.15 19.93 -13.16
CA ALA A 42 7.44 21.00 -13.88
C ALA A 42 6.66 20.51 -15.12
N ARG A 43 6.97 19.32 -15.64
CA ARG A 43 6.33 18.73 -16.82
C ARG A 43 5.18 17.76 -16.49
N SER A 44 5.04 17.37 -15.23
CA SER A 44 4.02 16.39 -14.78
C SER A 44 3.34 16.88 -13.50
N PRO A 45 2.09 17.39 -13.61
CA PRO A 45 1.31 17.81 -12.45
C PRO A 45 1.11 16.66 -11.45
N GLY A 46 1.36 16.92 -10.16
CA GLY A 46 1.20 15.94 -9.10
C GLY A 46 2.45 15.11 -8.78
N LEU A 47 3.54 15.25 -9.55
CA LEU A 47 4.84 14.69 -9.19
C LEU A 47 5.63 15.70 -8.35
N SER A 48 6.07 15.31 -7.15
CA SER A 48 6.91 16.15 -6.28
C SER A 48 8.37 15.68 -6.30
N PRO A 49 9.35 16.57 -6.05
CA PRO A 49 10.77 16.17 -5.95
C PRO A 49 11.02 15.10 -4.88
N ALA A 50 10.23 15.12 -3.80
CA ALA A 50 10.29 14.10 -2.75
C ALA A 50 9.81 12.73 -3.27
N ALA A 51 8.74 12.69 -4.07
CA ALA A 51 8.27 11.46 -4.71
C ALA A 51 9.34 10.87 -5.63
N VAL A 52 10.00 11.71 -6.45
CA VAL A 52 11.13 11.26 -7.31
C VAL A 52 12.27 10.70 -6.46
N SER A 53 12.65 11.39 -5.38
CA SER A 53 13.69 10.90 -4.47
C SER A 53 13.32 9.57 -3.80
N ASN A 54 12.05 9.35 -3.47
CA ASN A 54 11.56 8.11 -2.88
C ASN A 54 11.50 6.95 -3.90
N LEU A 55 11.37 7.24 -5.20
CA LEU A 55 11.38 6.22 -6.25
C LEU A 55 12.79 5.77 -6.62
N ILE A 56 13.70 6.71 -6.88
CA ILE A 56 15.00 6.42 -7.51
C ILE A 56 16.22 6.90 -6.70
N GLY A 57 16.00 7.56 -5.57
CA GLY A 57 17.07 8.16 -4.76
C GLY A 57 17.93 7.13 -4.00
N LYS A 58 18.65 7.61 -2.98
CA LYS A 58 19.62 6.81 -2.22
C LYS A 58 18.99 5.65 -1.45
N ASN A 59 17.79 5.88 -0.91
CA ASN A 59 16.99 4.89 -0.17
C ASN A 59 15.61 4.80 -0.82
N PRO A 60 15.49 4.12 -1.97
CA PRO A 60 14.22 4.01 -2.67
C PRO A 60 13.24 3.17 -1.83
N LEU A 61 11.95 3.36 -2.06
CA LEU A 61 10.91 2.53 -1.48
C LEU A 61 11.08 1.07 -1.93
N THR A 62 10.86 0.13 -1.01
CA THR A 62 10.86 -1.31 -1.32
C THR A 62 9.83 -1.66 -2.38
N ARG A 63 8.68 -0.96 -2.38
CA ARG A 63 7.67 -0.99 -3.42
C ARG A 63 7.33 0.45 -3.84
N PRO A 64 7.64 0.86 -5.08
CA PRO A 64 7.26 2.18 -5.56
C PRO A 64 5.73 2.28 -5.74
N PRO A 65 5.06 3.36 -5.30
CA PRO A 65 3.63 3.54 -5.51
C PRO A 65 3.30 3.61 -7.01
N GLU A 66 2.24 2.93 -7.43
CA GLU A 66 1.80 2.85 -8.84
C GLU A 66 1.60 4.26 -9.45
N THR A 67 0.83 5.11 -8.79
CA THR A 67 0.55 6.48 -9.25
C THR A 67 1.82 7.32 -9.37
N ALA A 68 2.75 7.18 -8.41
CA ALA A 68 4.02 7.91 -8.44
C ALA A 68 4.90 7.42 -9.60
N THR A 69 4.90 6.11 -9.85
CA THR A 69 5.61 5.48 -10.97
C THR A 69 5.07 5.99 -12.30
N ALA A 70 3.74 5.97 -12.50
CA ALA A 70 3.11 6.46 -13.73
C ALA A 70 3.51 7.91 -14.03
N ARG A 71 3.39 8.78 -13.03
CA ARG A 71 3.71 10.21 -13.16
C ARG A 71 5.19 10.47 -13.42
N PHE A 72 6.06 9.66 -12.84
CA PHE A 72 7.50 9.73 -13.05
C PHE A 72 7.89 9.30 -14.47
N VAL A 73 7.34 8.19 -14.97
CA VAL A 73 7.56 7.72 -16.35
C VAL A 73 7.05 8.75 -17.35
N GLU A 74 5.82 9.24 -17.17
CA GLU A 74 5.22 10.31 -17.99
C GLU A 74 6.13 11.55 -18.03
N ALA A 75 6.68 11.97 -16.88
CA ALA A 75 7.57 13.12 -16.80
C ALA A 75 8.87 12.91 -17.58
N CYS A 76 9.48 11.72 -17.50
CA CYS A 76 10.73 11.42 -18.21
C CYS A 76 10.53 11.40 -19.73
N LEU A 77 9.45 10.80 -20.20
CA LEU A 77 9.12 10.71 -21.63
C LEU A 77 8.84 12.09 -22.22
N ARG A 78 8.03 12.91 -21.54
CA ARG A 78 7.76 14.30 -21.96
C ARG A 78 9.00 15.17 -21.89
N TYR A 79 9.90 14.94 -20.93
CA TYR A 79 11.15 15.70 -20.85
C TYR A 79 12.05 15.45 -22.07
N ARG A 80 12.06 14.22 -22.59
CA ARG A 80 12.78 13.83 -23.82
C ARG A 80 12.02 14.16 -25.11
N GLY A 81 10.86 14.83 -25.01
CA GLY A 81 10.09 15.28 -26.17
C GLY A 81 9.23 14.20 -26.82
N GLN A 82 8.84 13.15 -26.11
CA GLN A 82 7.81 12.23 -26.62
C GLN A 82 6.41 12.84 -26.48
N ASP A 83 5.71 12.95 -27.61
CA ASP A 83 4.40 13.59 -27.69
C ASP A 83 3.22 12.69 -27.24
N ALA A 84 3.41 11.37 -27.20
CA ALA A 84 2.37 10.39 -26.84
C ALA A 84 2.89 9.35 -25.80
N PRO A 85 3.17 9.78 -24.55
CA PRO A 85 3.76 8.90 -23.53
C PRO A 85 2.79 7.84 -23.00
N GLU A 86 1.49 7.90 -23.32
CA GLU A 86 0.44 7.11 -22.69
C GLU A 86 0.65 5.60 -22.87
N SER A 87 1.00 5.17 -24.08
CA SER A 87 1.25 3.75 -24.38
C SER A 87 2.44 3.17 -23.60
N GLU A 88 3.51 3.97 -23.47
CA GLU A 88 4.68 3.58 -22.69
C GLU A 88 4.38 3.63 -21.19
N VAL A 89 3.66 4.63 -20.70
CA VAL A 89 3.20 4.68 -19.30
C VAL A 89 2.34 3.46 -18.96
N GLU A 90 1.39 3.09 -19.82
CA GLU A 90 0.54 1.92 -19.63
C GLU A 90 1.36 0.63 -19.59
N ARG A 91 2.35 0.49 -20.48
CA ARG A 91 3.31 -0.63 -20.48
C ARG A 91 4.08 -0.73 -19.17
N TRP A 92 4.59 0.38 -18.64
CA TRP A 92 5.27 0.43 -17.34
C TRP A 92 4.35 0.05 -16.17
N ILE A 93 3.09 0.48 -16.19
CA ILE A 93 2.12 0.19 -15.12
C ILE A 93 1.60 -1.25 -15.19
N SER A 94 1.40 -1.78 -16.39
CA SER A 94 1.08 -3.19 -16.60
C SER A 94 2.18 -4.08 -16.00
N HIS A 95 3.44 -3.77 -16.29
CA HIS A 95 4.59 -4.51 -15.76
C HIS A 95 4.80 -4.31 -14.27
N TRP A 96 4.55 -3.11 -13.74
CA TRP A 96 4.51 -2.87 -12.28
C TRP A 96 3.56 -3.86 -11.58
N GLY A 97 2.38 -4.11 -12.16
CA GLY A 97 1.44 -5.09 -11.64
C GLY A 97 1.93 -6.54 -11.76
N VAL A 98 2.75 -6.87 -12.75
CA VAL A 98 3.40 -8.19 -12.87
C VAL A 98 4.41 -8.39 -11.74
N VAL A 99 5.28 -7.41 -11.50
CA VAL A 99 6.25 -7.47 -10.39
C VAL A 99 5.52 -7.55 -9.06
N ASP A 100 4.43 -6.81 -8.85
CA ASP A 100 3.64 -6.88 -7.63
C ASP A 100 3.02 -8.24 -7.35
N ARG A 101 2.58 -8.94 -8.41
CA ARG A 101 1.99 -10.29 -8.28
C ARG A 101 3.06 -11.39 -8.18
N GLY A 102 4.22 -11.17 -8.80
CA GLY A 102 5.33 -12.14 -8.86
C GLY A 102 6.33 -12.01 -7.72
N SER A 103 6.38 -10.88 -7.02
CA SER A 103 7.25 -10.70 -5.86
C SER A 103 6.72 -11.52 -4.69
N VAL A 104 7.33 -12.68 -4.45
CA VAL A 104 7.30 -13.32 -3.14
C VAL A 104 8.00 -12.35 -2.18
N PRO A 105 7.39 -11.95 -1.05
CA PRO A 105 8.08 -11.14 -0.06
C PRO A 105 9.36 -11.88 0.33
N ASP A 106 10.52 -11.21 0.28
CA ASP A 106 11.78 -11.76 0.80
C ASP A 106 11.50 -12.32 2.19
N GLU A 107 11.75 -13.61 2.35
CA GLU A 107 11.48 -14.36 3.57
C GLU A 107 12.26 -13.70 4.71
N VAL A 108 11.53 -12.97 5.56
CA VAL A 108 12.10 -12.33 6.75
C VAL A 108 12.68 -13.44 7.62
N PRO A 109 14.00 -13.46 7.91
CA PRO A 109 14.57 -14.47 8.78
C PRO A 109 13.84 -14.43 10.12
N PRO A 110 13.52 -15.58 10.74
CA PRO A 110 12.78 -15.61 11.99
C PRO A 110 13.60 -14.87 13.07
N GLY A 111 13.19 -13.63 13.36
CA GLY A 111 13.71 -12.86 14.47
C GLY A 111 13.46 -13.62 15.79
N PRO A 112 14.35 -13.51 16.77
CA PRO A 112 14.26 -14.29 17.99
C PRO A 112 13.03 -13.86 18.82
N GLY A 113 12.05 -14.76 18.88
CA GLY A 113 11.21 -15.00 20.06
C GLY A 113 10.20 -13.93 20.44
N VAL A 114 9.07 -13.89 19.73
CA VAL A 114 7.80 -13.43 20.33
C VAL A 114 6.91 -14.67 20.46
N ARG A 115 6.56 -15.03 21.71
CA ARG A 115 5.74 -16.22 22.04
C ARG A 115 4.29 -15.97 21.63
N TRP A 116 3.86 -16.58 20.54
CA TRP A 116 2.45 -16.64 20.15
C TRP A 116 1.73 -17.72 20.98
N TRP A 117 0.77 -17.32 21.83
CA TRP A 117 -0.20 -18.25 22.37
C TRP A 117 -1.23 -18.58 21.28
N ARG A 118 -1.11 -19.79 20.71
CA ARG A 118 -2.12 -20.44 19.88
C ARG A 118 -3.31 -20.81 20.76
N TRP A 119 -4.44 -20.15 20.59
CA TRP A 119 -5.72 -20.74 20.96
C TRP A 119 -6.13 -21.72 19.86
N TYR A 120 -5.73 -22.98 20.02
CA TYR A 120 -6.49 -24.09 19.44
C TYR A 120 -7.71 -24.31 20.33
N ALA A 121 -8.87 -23.84 19.90
CA ALA A 121 -10.11 -24.44 20.33
C ALA A 121 -10.15 -25.86 19.74
N GLY A 122 -9.80 -26.83 20.58
CA GLY A 122 -10.02 -28.25 20.31
C GLY A 122 -11.53 -28.50 20.22
N GLY A 123 -11.97 -28.88 19.04
CA GLY A 123 -13.34 -29.32 18.76
C GLY A 123 -13.35 -30.15 17.49
N LEU A 124 -12.85 -31.39 17.57
CA LEU A 124 -12.99 -32.40 16.52
C LEU A 124 -13.82 -33.57 17.07
N VAL A 125 -15.12 -33.56 16.75
CA VAL A 125 -15.96 -34.72 16.46
C VAL A 125 -16.92 -34.16 15.40
N GLY A 126 -16.74 -34.40 14.11
CA GLY A 126 -16.90 -35.70 13.47
C GLY A 126 -18.06 -35.57 12.49
N VAL A 127 -17.81 -35.87 11.21
CA VAL A 127 -18.71 -36.42 10.18
C VAL A 127 -18.26 -35.92 8.81
N LEU A 128 -17.73 -36.87 8.05
CA LEU A 128 -17.49 -36.81 6.61
C LEU A 128 -18.84 -36.70 5.88
N VAL A 129 -19.05 -35.61 5.13
CA VAL A 129 -20.02 -35.59 4.04
C VAL A 129 -19.27 -35.20 2.78
N VAL A 130 -19.11 -36.16 1.88
CA VAL A 130 -18.69 -35.94 0.50
C VAL A 130 -19.82 -35.19 -0.19
N GLY A 131 -19.63 -33.90 -0.40
CA GLY A 131 -20.52 -33.05 -1.19
C GLY A 131 -19.69 -32.28 -2.21
N VAL A 132 -19.84 -32.62 -3.49
CA VAL A 132 -19.35 -31.82 -4.61
C VAL A 132 -20.14 -30.51 -4.61
N GLY A 133 -19.63 -29.53 -3.88
CA GLY A 133 -20.14 -28.16 -3.85
C GLY A 133 -19.31 -27.32 -4.81
N VAL A 134 -19.89 -26.97 -5.96
CA VAL A 134 -19.39 -25.87 -6.79
C VAL A 134 -19.35 -24.63 -5.91
N PHE A 135 -18.15 -24.23 -5.48
CA PHE A 135 -17.95 -22.95 -4.81
C PHE A 135 -18.18 -21.85 -5.85
N LEU A 136 -19.43 -21.36 -5.90
CA LEU A 136 -19.72 -20.04 -6.44
C LEU A 136 -18.94 -19.05 -5.59
N LEU A 137 -17.87 -18.48 -6.16
CA LEU A 137 -17.23 -17.28 -5.65
C LEU A 137 -18.27 -16.16 -5.75
N ALA A 138 -19.04 -15.96 -4.68
CA ALA A 138 -19.81 -14.76 -4.51
C ALA A 138 -18.82 -13.60 -4.35
N GLY A 139 -18.53 -12.93 -5.46
CA GLY A 139 -18.02 -11.56 -5.47
C GLY A 139 -19.06 -10.68 -4.78
N GLY A 140 -18.89 -10.48 -3.47
CA GLY A 140 -19.71 -9.56 -2.69
C GLY A 140 -19.25 -8.14 -2.94
N ASP A 141 -19.81 -7.52 -3.97
CA ASP A 141 -19.79 -6.08 -4.20
C ASP A 141 -20.81 -5.45 -3.22
N GLY A 142 -20.37 -5.22 -1.98
CA GLY A 142 -21.23 -4.72 -0.91
C GLY A 142 -20.46 -3.84 0.05
N SER A 143 -20.89 -2.59 0.21
CA SER A 143 -20.52 -1.75 1.35
C SER A 143 -20.85 -2.50 2.64
N GLY A 144 -19.84 -3.04 3.31
CA GLY A 144 -20.02 -3.71 4.59
C GLY A 144 -20.14 -2.71 5.74
N SER A 145 -20.40 -3.21 6.93
CA SER A 145 -20.34 -2.42 8.16
C SER A 145 -19.32 -3.04 9.10
N CYS A 146 -18.71 -2.20 9.94
CA CYS A 146 -17.88 -2.70 11.02
C CYS A 146 -18.70 -3.49 12.04
N GLN A 147 -18.09 -4.52 12.63
CA GLN A 147 -18.67 -5.33 13.71
C GLN A 147 -17.84 -5.15 14.98
N ARG A 148 -18.50 -4.92 16.12
CA ARG A 148 -17.82 -4.89 17.42
C ARG A 148 -17.39 -6.30 17.80
N VAL A 149 -16.13 -6.44 18.18
CA VAL A 149 -15.54 -7.69 18.68
C VAL A 149 -14.99 -7.42 20.08
N SER A 150 -15.36 -8.27 21.04
CA SER A 150 -14.81 -8.20 22.39
C SER A 150 -13.36 -8.68 22.38
N GLY A 151 -12.46 -7.89 22.93
CA GLY A 151 -11.03 -8.23 22.96
C GLY A 151 -10.22 -7.17 23.67
N ASN A 152 -9.11 -7.57 24.28
CA ASN A 152 -8.18 -6.64 24.91
C ASN A 152 -6.90 -6.54 24.09
N VAL A 153 -6.55 -5.34 23.65
CA VAL A 153 -5.26 -5.08 23.00
C VAL A 153 -4.50 -3.97 23.73
N LYS A 154 -3.21 -4.21 23.96
CA LYS A 154 -2.31 -3.24 24.57
C LYS A 154 -1.70 -2.37 23.47
N ASP A 155 -2.03 -1.10 23.51
CA ASP A 155 -1.47 -0.07 22.64
C ASP A 155 -0.23 0.53 23.30
N THR A 156 0.93 0.16 22.77
CA THR A 156 2.25 0.62 23.24
C THR A 156 2.50 2.07 22.89
N ARG A 157 1.92 2.57 21.80
CA ARG A 157 2.06 3.95 21.33
C ARG A 157 1.31 4.93 22.23
N MET A 158 0.05 4.66 22.55
CA MET A 158 -0.77 5.49 23.45
C MET A 158 -0.67 5.07 24.93
N LYS A 159 0.11 4.03 25.23
CA LYS A 159 0.34 3.48 26.58
C LYS A 159 -0.97 3.16 27.32
N ARG A 160 -1.90 2.47 26.63
CA ARG A 160 -3.23 2.13 27.14
C ARG A 160 -3.68 0.76 26.66
N THR A 161 -4.68 0.20 27.34
CA THR A 161 -5.34 -1.04 26.91
C THR A 161 -6.74 -0.71 26.42
N TRP A 162 -7.11 -1.27 25.27
CA TRP A 162 -8.44 -1.12 24.68
C TRP A 162 -9.23 -2.40 24.86
N GLY A 163 -10.46 -2.33 25.37
CA GLY A 163 -11.31 -3.50 25.68
C GLY A 163 -12.38 -3.85 24.63
N ASP A 164 -12.54 -3.01 23.62
CA ASP A 164 -13.42 -3.25 22.47
C ASP A 164 -12.61 -3.03 21.20
N LEU A 165 -12.78 -3.92 20.22
CA LEU A 165 -12.23 -3.82 18.88
C LEU A 165 -13.38 -3.73 17.87
N PHE A 166 -13.10 -3.23 16.68
CA PHE A 166 -14.06 -3.15 15.59
C PHE A 166 -13.47 -3.80 14.34
N GLN A 167 -14.01 -4.94 13.94
CA GLN A 167 -13.59 -5.61 12.72
C GLN A 167 -14.34 -5.00 11.53
N CYS A 168 -13.61 -4.46 10.56
CA CYS A 168 -14.18 -3.78 9.42
C CYS A 168 -13.65 -4.39 8.12
N PRO A 169 -14.48 -4.52 7.08
CA PRO A 169 -13.99 -4.89 5.77
C PRO A 169 -13.08 -3.77 5.22
N ASN A 170 -11.92 -4.14 4.71
CA ASN A 170 -10.95 -3.23 4.13
C ASN A 170 -10.37 -3.82 2.85
N ARG A 171 -9.61 -3.03 2.12
CA ARG A 171 -8.76 -3.58 1.05
C ARG A 171 -7.60 -4.34 1.70
N PRO A 172 -7.16 -5.48 1.14
CA PRO A 172 -5.92 -6.10 1.56
C PRO A 172 -4.73 -5.23 1.15
N ARG A 173 -3.59 -5.38 1.85
CA ARG A 173 -2.33 -4.64 1.62
C ARG A 173 -2.48 -3.12 1.72
N VAL A 174 -3.19 -2.66 2.75
CA VAL A 174 -3.42 -1.22 3.00
C VAL A 174 -2.34 -0.63 3.90
N GLY A 175 -1.80 0.51 3.50
CA GLY A 175 -0.81 1.24 4.28
C GLY A 175 -1.38 1.83 5.57
N VAL A 176 -0.65 1.64 6.67
CA VAL A 176 -0.91 2.26 7.97
C VAL A 176 0.08 3.41 8.16
N TYR A 177 -0.44 4.61 8.35
CA TYR A 177 0.34 5.84 8.41
C TYR A 177 0.61 6.29 9.85
N GLU A 178 1.77 6.91 10.06
CA GLU A 178 2.18 7.43 11.36
C GLU A 178 1.14 8.40 11.94
N LYS A 179 0.57 9.27 11.10
CA LYS A 179 -0.41 10.29 11.48
C LYS A 179 -1.69 10.06 10.69
N ALA A 180 -2.78 10.71 11.10
CA ALA A 180 -4.01 10.79 10.31
C ALA A 180 -3.82 11.69 9.07
N ALA A 181 -2.81 11.38 8.27
CA ALA A 181 -2.38 12.10 7.08
C ALA A 181 -1.48 11.19 6.25
N PHE A 182 -1.50 11.38 4.94
CA PHE A 182 -0.53 10.74 4.06
C PHE A 182 0.87 11.26 4.39
N GLY A 183 1.84 10.35 4.44
CA GLY A 183 3.20 10.65 4.85
C GLY A 183 3.98 9.36 5.08
N SER A 184 4.56 9.22 6.26
CA SER A 184 5.28 8.01 6.66
C SER A 184 4.31 6.83 6.80
N GLU A 185 4.37 5.89 5.88
CA GLU A 185 3.78 4.56 6.05
C GLU A 185 4.68 3.75 6.98
N ILE A 186 4.10 3.24 8.06
CA ILE A 186 4.83 2.60 9.17
C ILE A 186 4.51 1.12 9.33
N ALA A 187 3.40 0.66 8.72
CA ALA A 187 2.98 -0.72 8.70
C ALA A 187 2.00 -0.98 7.55
N VAL A 188 1.63 -2.24 7.35
CA VAL A 188 0.65 -2.68 6.34
C VAL A 188 -0.40 -3.57 7.01
N LEU A 189 -1.65 -3.43 6.59
CA LEU A 189 -2.72 -4.41 6.83
C LEU A 189 -2.76 -5.38 5.65
N GLU A 190 -2.28 -6.60 5.85
CA GLU A 190 -2.32 -7.70 4.88
C GLU A 190 -3.71 -8.34 4.82
N THR A 191 -4.39 -8.37 5.96
CA THR A 191 -5.66 -9.06 6.15
C THR A 191 -6.88 -8.25 5.70
N ASP A 192 -7.95 -8.96 5.39
CA ASP A 192 -9.29 -8.42 5.23
C ASP A 192 -10.29 -9.47 5.74
N PRO A 193 -11.18 -9.13 6.70
CA PRO A 193 -11.28 -7.85 7.39
C PRO A 193 -10.20 -7.66 8.48
N SER A 194 -9.81 -6.40 8.73
CA SER A 194 -8.89 -5.98 9.80
C SER A 194 -9.64 -5.35 10.97
N TRP A 195 -8.98 -5.24 12.12
CA TRP A 195 -9.55 -4.64 13.32
C TRP A 195 -9.09 -3.20 13.51
N PHE A 196 -9.94 -2.39 14.13
CA PHE A 196 -9.75 -0.96 14.37
C PHE A 196 -10.22 -0.62 15.79
N ILE A 197 -9.69 0.47 16.35
CA ILE A 197 -9.98 0.90 17.73
C ILE A 197 -10.93 2.09 17.76
N CYS A 198 -10.57 3.15 17.05
CA CYS A 198 -11.28 4.43 17.07
C CYS A 198 -11.07 5.14 15.75
N TRP A 199 -11.84 6.20 15.52
CA TRP A 199 -11.65 7.08 14.38
C TRP A 199 -11.22 8.47 14.82
N THR A 200 -10.58 9.23 13.94
CA THR A 200 -10.27 10.64 14.15
C THR A 200 -10.40 11.43 12.86
N ARG A 201 -10.25 12.76 12.94
CA ARG A 201 -10.18 13.63 11.77
C ARG A 201 -8.74 13.92 11.40
N GLY A 202 -8.47 13.97 10.10
CA GLY A 202 -7.13 14.09 9.57
C GLY A 202 -7.07 14.81 8.23
N GLN A 203 -6.08 14.47 7.41
CA GLN A 203 -5.96 14.97 6.05
C GLN A 203 -7.13 14.47 5.19
N ARG A 204 -7.66 15.33 4.32
CA ARG A 204 -8.66 14.92 3.33
C ARG A 204 -8.05 13.94 2.33
N HIS A 205 -8.78 12.86 2.04
CA HIS A 205 -8.33 11.79 1.14
C HIS A 205 -9.34 11.51 0.02
N SER A 206 -9.04 10.54 -0.86
CA SER A 206 -9.83 10.22 -2.06
C SER A 206 -11.28 9.80 -1.77
N GLY A 207 -11.60 9.43 -0.53
CA GLY A 207 -12.96 9.13 -0.08
C GLY A 207 -13.85 10.36 0.13
N GLY A 208 -13.35 11.57 -0.17
CA GLY A 208 -14.12 12.82 -0.09
C GLY A 208 -14.39 13.33 1.33
N ASN A 209 -13.86 12.66 2.35
CA ASN A 209 -13.95 13.03 3.76
C ASN A 209 -12.53 13.10 4.39
N ASP A 210 -12.49 13.38 5.69
CA ASP A 210 -11.29 13.55 6.49
C ASP A 210 -11.20 12.53 7.63
N ILE A 211 -11.86 11.37 7.50
CA ILE A 211 -11.95 10.36 8.56
C ILE A 211 -10.84 9.33 8.42
N TRP A 212 -10.16 9.07 9.53
CA TRP A 212 -9.08 8.09 9.63
C TRP A 212 -9.35 7.13 10.78
N TYR A 213 -9.00 5.87 10.62
CA TYR A 213 -9.20 4.82 11.62
C TYR A 213 -7.87 4.38 12.20
N TYR A 214 -7.82 4.26 13.52
CA TYR A 214 -6.64 3.87 14.25
C TYR A 214 -6.60 2.36 14.47
N THR A 215 -5.45 1.75 14.18
CA THR A 215 -5.23 0.29 14.19
C THR A 215 -3.75 -0.03 14.41
N GLN A 216 -3.43 -1.31 14.56
CA GLN A 216 -2.08 -1.84 14.49
C GLN A 216 -1.96 -2.66 13.20
N GLY A 217 -0.95 -2.36 12.38
CA GLY A 217 -0.65 -3.15 11.19
C GLY A 217 -0.11 -4.54 11.52
N ASP A 218 -0.12 -5.44 10.54
CA ASP A 218 0.30 -6.83 10.69
C ASP A 218 1.83 -6.95 10.87
N HIS A 219 2.61 -6.06 10.26
CA HIS A 219 4.04 -5.92 10.48
C HIS A 219 4.51 -4.48 10.31
N SER A 220 5.53 -4.08 11.08
CA SER A 220 6.15 -2.74 10.97
C SER A 220 7.11 -2.71 9.78
N THR A 221 7.06 -1.65 8.98
CA THR A 221 7.87 -1.52 7.76
C THR A 221 9.05 -0.56 7.93
N ARG A 222 8.87 0.53 8.69
CA ARG A 222 9.83 1.66 8.69
C ARG A 222 10.17 2.23 10.06
N MET A 223 9.29 2.06 11.04
CA MET A 223 9.39 2.65 12.39
C MET A 223 9.04 1.57 13.42
N PRO A 224 9.98 0.65 13.74
CA PRO A 224 9.72 -0.43 14.68
C PRO A 224 9.33 0.06 16.07
N GLU A 225 9.76 1.26 16.47
CA GLU A 225 9.42 1.91 17.74
C GLU A 225 7.92 2.25 17.90
N LEU A 226 7.18 2.26 16.79
CA LEU A 226 5.73 2.48 16.81
C LEU A 226 4.94 1.17 16.90
N ASP A 227 5.59 0.01 16.93
CA ASP A 227 4.97 -1.32 16.99
C ASP A 227 3.79 -1.47 16.00
N ALA A 228 3.94 -0.91 14.79
CA ALA A 228 2.93 -0.89 13.74
C ALA A 228 1.62 -0.12 14.04
N TRP A 229 1.55 0.67 15.12
CA TRP A 229 0.37 1.46 15.48
C TRP A 229 0.23 2.74 14.67
N GLY A 230 -0.87 2.91 13.95
CA GLY A 230 -1.11 4.10 13.14
C GLY A 230 -2.52 4.22 12.58
N TYR A 231 -2.64 4.94 11.47
CA TYR A 231 -3.91 5.41 10.93
C TYR A 231 -4.10 4.96 9.48
N VAL A 232 -5.33 4.58 9.14
CA VAL A 232 -5.76 4.19 7.79
C VAL A 232 -6.88 5.13 7.33
N PRO A 233 -6.84 5.67 6.09
CA PRO A 233 -7.89 6.57 5.63
C PRO A 233 -9.19 5.80 5.39
N ALA A 234 -10.33 6.45 5.60
CA ALA A 234 -11.63 5.79 5.42
C ALA A 234 -11.89 5.30 3.99
N SER A 235 -11.16 5.80 2.99
CA SER A 235 -11.26 5.34 1.59
C SER A 235 -10.78 3.90 1.37
N ASP A 236 -9.99 3.36 2.30
CA ASP A 236 -9.49 1.99 2.21
C ASP A 236 -10.33 0.99 3.00
N LEU A 237 -11.27 1.48 3.81
CA LEU A 237 -12.33 0.66 4.39
C LEU A 237 -13.48 0.56 3.39
N ARG A 238 -14.00 -0.65 3.20
CA ARG A 238 -15.16 -0.93 2.33
C ARG A 238 -16.46 -0.76 3.12
N VAL A 239 -16.58 0.34 3.85
CA VAL A 239 -17.75 0.68 4.67
C VAL A 239 -18.68 1.65 3.95
N GLY A 240 -19.99 1.54 4.18
CA GLY A 240 -20.99 2.39 3.52
C GLY A 240 -21.00 3.86 3.96
N ARG A 241 -20.45 4.17 5.14
CA ARG A 241 -20.37 5.52 5.69
C ARG A 241 -19.12 5.67 6.56
N ALA A 242 -18.50 6.85 6.51
CA ALA A 242 -17.40 7.24 7.40
C ALA A 242 -17.79 8.44 8.28
N PRO A 243 -17.56 8.41 9.61
CA PRO A 243 -17.17 7.23 10.37
C PRO A 243 -18.28 6.15 10.34
N ASP A 244 -17.89 4.88 10.39
CA ASP A 244 -18.84 3.77 10.50
C ASP A 244 -19.59 3.88 11.85
N PRO A 245 -20.93 3.75 11.85
CA PRO A 245 -21.74 3.93 13.06
C PRO A 245 -21.42 2.92 14.18
N ALA A 246 -20.84 1.75 13.87
CA ALA A 246 -20.43 0.79 14.88
C ALA A 246 -19.21 1.28 15.68
N ILE A 247 -18.33 2.07 15.06
CA ILE A 247 -17.16 2.67 15.71
C ILE A 247 -17.57 3.97 16.40
N THR A 248 -18.18 3.84 17.58
CA THR A 248 -18.65 4.99 18.37
C THR A 248 -17.53 5.80 19.01
N ARG A 249 -16.30 5.27 19.02
CA ARG A 249 -15.16 5.86 19.74
C ARG A 249 -14.32 6.76 18.84
N ARG A 250 -14.07 7.98 19.30
CA ARG A 250 -13.13 8.93 18.70
C ARG A 250 -11.77 8.90 19.42
N CYS A 251 -10.68 8.92 18.64
CA CYS A 251 -9.34 9.30 19.09
C CYS A 251 -9.23 10.84 19.03
#